data_AF-A0A954K212-F1
#
_entry.id   AF-A0A954K212-F1
#
_cell.length_a   1.000
_cell.length_b   1.000
_cell.length_c   1.000
_cell.angle_alpha   90.00
_cell.angle_beta   90.00
_cell.angle_gamma   90.00
#
_symmetry.space_group_name_H-M   'P 1'
#
loop_
_entity.id
_entity.type
_entity.pdbx_description
1 polymer ?
#
loop_
_entity_poly.entity_id
_entity_poly.type
_entity_poly.pdbx_seq_one_letter_code
_entity_poly.pdbx_strand_id
1 'polypeptide(L)'
;MKLTRFVMTAALLASLALFNQGLKASENQQAKQAPVALDGNCAVCLVESQKVVKGNAAHSVVYDGQTYLFPTEEAKNMFVASPAKYVPALNGDCSVCFAHHDGVRNPGKIDHVSFYQGRVFLFPNPQIKSIFDRSPQKYADVDLACDGKCIVCKVDGGKDVPGKPEFTAIYKGLRYQFPSAAVMQKFQANPAKYVAQKSGAQSTSSTTAPASQLVSIKGTTGCAACEYGVHPKQDPNTLGLAVKSDDGKIYVIEGAHDSHPELYKKRFESLKVGVKGKQIAQKGKFVWLEPQSIEQIQ
;
A
#
# COMPACT_ATOMS: atom_id res chain seq x y z
N MET A 1 32.71 -63.73 -51.39
CA MET A 1 33.31 -63.63 -52.74
C MET A 1 32.44 -62.74 -53.61
N LYS A 2 33.04 -61.69 -54.18
CA LYS A 2 32.70 -60.94 -55.42
C LYS A 2 31.30 -60.28 -55.48
N LEU A 3 31.12 -58.95 -55.39
CA LEU A 3 31.74 -57.78 -56.06
C LEU A 3 31.34 -57.64 -57.55
N THR A 4 30.49 -56.65 -57.84
CA THR A 4 30.49 -55.67 -58.97
C THR A 4 29.11 -55.00 -59.04
N ARG A 5 28.83 -53.71 -59.27
CA ARG A 5 29.49 -52.42 -59.59
C ARG A 5 28.67 -51.75 -60.73
N PHE A 6 28.24 -50.50 -60.45
CA PHE A 6 27.98 -49.37 -61.37
C PHE A 6 26.79 -49.40 -62.35
N VAL A 7 25.91 -48.39 -62.26
CA VAL A 7 25.86 -47.25 -63.22
C VAL A 7 25.35 -45.98 -62.49
N MET A 8 26.11 -44.89 -62.61
CA MET A 8 25.73 -43.51 -62.30
C MET A 8 24.65 -43.01 -63.28
N THR A 9 23.60 -42.36 -62.78
CA THR A 9 22.96 -41.27 -63.53
C THR A 9 22.74 -40.09 -62.58
N ALA A 10 23.45 -39.00 -62.87
CA ALA A 10 23.23 -37.69 -62.29
C ALA A 10 22.04 -37.04 -63.00
N ALA A 11 21.05 -36.59 -62.24
CA ALA A 11 20.06 -35.62 -62.72
C ALA A 11 19.83 -34.59 -61.61
N LEU A 12 20.45 -33.44 -61.81
CA LEU A 12 20.28 -32.19 -61.08
C LEU A 12 18.80 -31.76 -61.22
N LEU A 13 18.05 -31.69 -60.13
CA LEU A 13 16.83 -30.89 -60.05
C LEU A 13 16.88 -30.05 -58.78
N ALA A 14 16.87 -28.75 -59.02
CA ALA A 14 17.08 -27.69 -58.05
C ALA A 14 15.91 -27.57 -57.04
N SER A 15 16.29 -27.49 -55.77
CA SER A 15 15.89 -26.44 -54.82
C SER A 15 14.44 -25.96 -54.81
N LEU A 16 13.63 -26.51 -53.90
CA LEU A 16 12.63 -25.76 -53.12
C LEU A 16 12.51 -26.38 -51.72
N ALA A 17 13.54 -26.17 -50.90
CA ALA A 17 13.41 -26.29 -49.45
C ALA A 17 12.67 -25.05 -48.94
N LEU A 18 11.34 -25.08 -48.96
CA LEU A 18 10.54 -24.08 -48.25
C LEU A 18 10.61 -24.39 -46.76
N PHE A 19 11.53 -23.69 -46.12
CA PHE A 19 11.63 -23.48 -44.69
C PHE A 19 10.25 -23.19 -44.10
N ASN A 20 9.67 -24.17 -43.40
CA ASN A 20 8.57 -23.91 -42.48
C ASN A 20 9.15 -23.69 -41.08
N GLN A 21 9.99 -22.65 -40.95
CA GLN A 21 10.24 -22.03 -39.66
C GLN A 21 9.12 -21.03 -39.42
N GLY A 22 7.98 -21.55 -38.98
CA GLY A 22 6.93 -20.75 -38.38
C GLY A 22 7.55 -19.96 -37.24
N LEU A 23 7.63 -18.65 -37.47
CA LEU A 23 8.03 -17.61 -36.53
C LEU A 23 7.43 -17.92 -35.16
N LYS A 24 8.27 -18.38 -34.22
CA LYS A 24 8.05 -18.01 -32.82
C LYS A 24 8.20 -16.51 -32.81
N ALA A 25 7.09 -15.80 -32.97
CA ALA A 25 6.98 -14.43 -32.52
C ALA A 25 7.47 -14.46 -31.07
N SER A 26 8.70 -13.99 -30.87
CA SER A 26 9.18 -13.59 -29.57
C SER A 26 8.20 -12.52 -29.15
N GLU A 27 7.19 -12.91 -28.38
CA GLU A 27 6.44 -12.01 -27.53
C GLU A 27 7.49 -11.36 -26.64
N ASN A 28 8.01 -10.24 -27.13
CA ASN A 28 8.67 -9.23 -26.34
C ASN A 28 7.56 -8.54 -25.54
N GLN A 29 6.88 -9.33 -24.69
CA GLN A 29 6.25 -8.82 -23.50
C GLN A 29 7.42 -8.38 -22.64
N GLN A 30 7.83 -7.13 -22.85
CA GLN A 30 8.74 -6.42 -21.99
C GLN A 30 8.07 -6.37 -20.62
N ALA A 31 8.26 -7.44 -19.83
CA ALA A 31 7.79 -7.54 -18.47
C ALA A 31 8.34 -6.31 -17.77
N LYS A 32 7.43 -5.38 -17.44
CA LYS A 32 7.78 -4.14 -16.76
C LYS A 32 8.59 -4.54 -15.53
N GLN A 33 9.89 -4.24 -15.54
CA GLN A 33 10.78 -4.62 -14.46
C GLN A 33 10.22 -4.04 -13.16
N ALA A 34 10.12 -4.87 -12.12
CA ALA A 34 9.58 -4.45 -10.83
C ALA A 34 10.41 -3.26 -10.29
N PRO A 35 9.76 -2.22 -9.73
CA PRO A 35 10.47 -1.05 -9.21
C PRO A 35 11.51 -1.46 -8.16
N VAL A 36 12.64 -0.77 -8.16
CA VAL A 36 13.72 -1.02 -7.20
C VAL A 36 13.30 -0.52 -5.81
N ALA A 37 13.31 -1.40 -4.82
CA ALA A 37 13.01 -1.06 -3.43
C ALA A 37 14.15 -0.27 -2.78
N LEU A 38 13.82 0.54 -1.77
CA LEU A 38 14.77 1.17 -0.85
C LEU A 38 15.86 1.99 -1.56
N ASP A 39 15.55 2.59 -2.71
CA ASP A 39 16.51 3.31 -3.56
C ASP A 39 17.76 2.46 -3.92
N GLY A 40 17.55 1.13 -3.99
CA GLY A 40 18.56 0.12 -4.26
C GLY A 40 19.49 -0.18 -3.08
N ASN A 41 19.08 0.12 -1.86
CA ASN A 41 19.81 -0.22 -0.63
C ASN A 41 19.33 -1.55 -0.05
N CYS A 42 20.24 -2.20 0.66
CA CYS A 42 20.12 -3.54 1.19
C CYS A 42 19.13 -3.63 2.37
N ALA A 43 18.00 -4.31 2.15
CA ALA A 43 17.00 -4.55 3.20
C ALA A 43 17.55 -5.33 4.40
N VAL A 44 18.38 -6.34 4.15
CA VAL A 44 19.02 -7.14 5.20
C VAL A 44 19.97 -6.28 6.03
N CYS A 45 20.73 -5.40 5.39
CA CYS A 45 21.69 -4.52 6.05
C CYS A 45 20.97 -3.48 6.93
N LEU A 46 19.81 -2.98 6.51
CA LEU A 46 18.97 -2.13 7.34
C LEU A 46 18.49 -2.87 8.60
N VAL A 47 17.98 -4.09 8.47
CA VAL A 47 17.45 -4.83 9.63
C VAL A 47 18.55 -5.32 10.58
N GLU A 48 19.62 -5.93 10.05
CA GLU A 48 20.65 -6.60 10.85
C GLU A 48 21.68 -5.61 11.41
N SER A 49 21.95 -4.51 10.70
CA SER A 49 23.04 -3.59 11.07
C SER A 49 22.62 -2.13 11.18
N GLN A 50 21.36 -1.80 10.87
CA GLN A 50 20.85 -0.42 10.85
C GLN A 50 21.68 0.53 9.96
N LYS A 51 22.29 -0.03 8.90
CA LYS A 51 23.13 0.72 7.96
C LYS A 51 22.50 0.75 6.58
N VAL A 52 22.55 1.91 5.95
CA VAL A 52 22.25 2.08 4.53
C VAL A 52 23.47 1.62 3.74
N VAL A 53 23.35 0.45 3.12
CA VAL A 53 24.40 -0.14 2.30
C VAL A 53 23.86 -0.34 0.89
N LYS A 54 24.55 0.20 -0.11
CA LYS A 54 24.14 0.09 -1.52
C LYS A 54 24.19 -1.38 -1.95
N GLY A 55 23.11 -1.85 -2.57
CA GLY A 55 23.05 -3.18 -3.17
C GLY A 55 23.68 -3.22 -4.56
N ASN A 56 24.00 -4.42 -5.00
CA ASN A 56 24.51 -4.72 -6.33
C ASN A 56 23.40 -5.37 -7.17
N ALA A 57 23.22 -4.92 -8.40
CA ALA A 57 22.23 -5.48 -9.33
C ALA A 57 22.43 -6.97 -9.61
N ALA A 58 23.67 -7.47 -9.51
CA ALA A 58 24.00 -8.89 -9.65
C ALA A 58 23.40 -9.77 -8.52
N HIS A 59 23.15 -9.19 -7.34
CA HIS A 59 22.52 -9.87 -6.21
C HIS A 59 21.14 -9.26 -5.97
N SER A 60 20.19 -9.59 -6.85
CA SER A 60 18.81 -9.09 -6.77
C SER A 60 17.78 -10.19 -6.53
N VAL A 61 16.67 -9.81 -5.88
CA VAL A 61 15.49 -10.66 -5.66
C VAL A 61 14.24 -9.83 -5.89
N VAL A 62 13.30 -10.35 -6.68
CA VAL A 62 11.96 -9.78 -6.79
C VAL A 62 11.07 -10.40 -5.72
N TYR A 63 10.49 -9.57 -4.86
CA TYR A 63 9.57 -10.01 -3.81
C TYR A 63 8.45 -8.98 -3.63
N ASP A 64 7.21 -9.47 -3.55
CA ASP A 64 5.98 -8.67 -3.42
C ASP A 64 5.91 -7.45 -4.36
N GLY A 65 6.32 -7.66 -5.61
CA GLY A 65 6.27 -6.64 -6.68
C GLY A 65 7.40 -5.60 -6.63
N GLN A 66 8.44 -5.80 -5.82
CA GLN A 66 9.61 -4.92 -5.77
C GLN A 66 10.92 -5.69 -5.98
N THR A 67 11.92 -5.01 -6.55
CA THR A 67 13.27 -5.54 -6.74
C THR A 67 14.17 -5.09 -5.59
N TYR A 68 14.61 -6.03 -4.76
CA TYR A 68 15.58 -5.80 -3.68
C TYR A 68 17.00 -6.10 -4.17
N LEU A 69 17.96 -5.25 -3.78
CA LEU A 69 19.38 -5.37 -4.16
C LEU A 69 20.23 -5.61 -2.91
N PHE A 70 21.24 -6.47 -3.01
CA PHE A 70 22.10 -6.84 -1.89
C PHE A 70 23.58 -6.64 -2.24
N PRO A 71 24.44 -6.29 -1.28
CA PRO A 71 25.86 -6.06 -1.55
C PRO A 71 26.61 -7.36 -1.82
N THR A 72 26.14 -8.49 -1.26
CA THR A 72 26.77 -9.81 -1.39
C THR A 72 25.72 -10.91 -1.58
N GLU A 73 26.17 -12.09 -2.05
CA GLU A 73 25.31 -13.27 -2.21
C GLU A 73 24.80 -13.79 -0.85
N GLU A 74 25.57 -13.65 0.22
CA GLU A 74 25.16 -14.05 1.58
C GLU A 74 23.96 -13.21 2.05
N ALA A 75 24.01 -11.89 1.89
CA ALA A 75 22.89 -11.01 2.25
C ALA A 75 21.63 -11.33 1.41
N LYS A 76 21.80 -11.64 0.12
CA LYS A 76 20.71 -12.14 -0.72
C LYS A 76 20.12 -13.44 -0.18
N ASN A 77 20.96 -14.41 0.19
CA ASN A 77 20.51 -15.71 0.72
C ASN A 77 19.76 -15.56 2.05
N MET A 78 20.20 -14.65 2.92
CA MET A 78 19.45 -14.30 4.14
C MET A 78 18.04 -13.79 3.80
N PHE A 79 17.93 -12.90 2.80
CA PHE A 79 16.64 -12.40 2.36
C PHE A 79 15.74 -13.50 1.81
N VAL A 80 16.27 -14.36 0.92
CA VAL A 80 15.51 -15.47 0.31
C VAL A 80 14.99 -16.44 1.37
N ALA A 81 15.77 -16.72 2.41
CA ALA A 81 15.38 -17.63 3.48
C ALA A 81 14.19 -17.10 4.31
N SER A 82 14.02 -15.79 4.46
CA SER A 82 12.97 -15.19 5.29
C SER A 82 12.63 -13.75 4.86
N PRO A 83 12.04 -13.54 3.67
CA PRO A 83 11.86 -12.19 3.11
C PRO A 83 10.95 -11.32 3.98
N ALA A 84 9.91 -11.91 4.59
CA ALA A 84 8.98 -11.21 5.49
C ALA A 84 9.65 -10.54 6.71
N LYS A 85 10.83 -11.03 7.13
CA LYS A 85 11.63 -10.41 8.20
C LYS A 85 12.30 -9.12 7.74
N TYR A 86 12.67 -9.04 6.46
CA TYR A 86 13.57 -8.02 5.94
C TYR A 86 12.88 -6.90 5.18
N VAL A 87 11.70 -7.16 4.61
CA VAL A 87 10.97 -6.11 3.90
C VAL A 87 10.58 -4.96 4.84
N PRO A 88 10.65 -3.70 4.38
CA PRO A 88 10.12 -2.58 5.14
C PRO A 88 8.60 -2.73 5.33
N ALA A 89 8.09 -2.18 6.43
CA ALA A 89 6.66 -2.10 6.68
C ALA A 89 5.94 -1.42 5.52
N LEU A 90 4.74 -1.90 5.17
CA LEU A 90 3.97 -1.42 4.00
C LEU A 90 4.78 -1.33 2.70
N ASN A 91 5.72 -2.25 2.47
CA ASN A 91 6.61 -2.19 1.29
C ASN A 91 7.43 -0.90 1.17
N GLY A 92 7.61 -0.15 2.27
CA GLY A 92 8.34 1.11 2.29
C GLY A 92 7.44 2.34 2.18
N ASP A 93 6.12 2.16 2.16
CA ASP A 93 5.19 3.26 2.34
C ASP A 93 5.11 3.69 3.81
N CYS A 94 4.80 4.96 4.00
CA CYS A 94 4.69 5.64 5.27
C CYS A 94 3.53 5.09 6.11
N SER A 95 3.84 4.39 7.20
CA SER A 95 2.84 3.82 8.14
C SER A 95 1.98 4.88 8.83
N VAL A 96 2.55 6.04 9.17
CA VAL A 96 1.81 7.18 9.73
C VAL A 96 0.82 7.73 8.71
N CYS A 97 1.25 7.89 7.46
CA CYS A 97 0.44 8.40 6.36
C CYS A 97 -0.71 7.42 6.07
N PHE A 98 -0.40 6.12 6.03
CA PHE A 98 -1.40 5.07 5.84
C PHE A 98 -2.46 5.09 6.96
N ALA A 99 -2.05 5.31 8.21
CA ALA A 99 -2.97 5.42 9.35
C ALA A 99 -3.84 6.68 9.29
N HIS A 100 -3.26 7.83 8.95
CA HIS A 100 -3.96 9.12 8.96
C HIS A 100 -4.79 9.37 7.69
N HIS A 101 -4.45 8.74 6.57
CA HIS A 101 -5.09 8.96 5.26
C HIS A 101 -5.84 7.74 4.75
N ASP A 102 -6.54 7.01 5.63
CA ASP A 102 -7.45 5.92 5.25
C ASP A 102 -6.84 4.84 4.34
N GLY A 103 -5.57 4.50 4.56
CA GLY A 103 -4.87 3.48 3.80
C GLY A 103 -4.25 3.98 2.49
N VAL A 104 -4.25 5.29 2.23
CA VAL A 104 -3.52 5.87 1.09
C VAL A 104 -2.02 5.58 1.26
N ARG A 105 -1.43 5.06 0.17
CA ARG A 105 -0.02 4.70 0.11
C ARG A 105 0.78 5.94 -0.25
N ASN A 106 1.73 6.29 0.62
CA ASN A 106 2.66 7.40 0.40
C ASN A 106 4.09 6.88 0.59
N PRO A 107 4.92 6.84 -0.46
CA PRO A 107 6.27 6.29 -0.36
C PRO A 107 7.13 7.04 0.66
N GLY A 108 7.83 6.28 1.50
CA GLY A 108 8.89 6.82 2.34
C GLY A 108 10.22 6.94 1.58
N LYS A 109 11.23 7.54 2.24
CA LYS A 109 12.58 7.72 1.69
C LYS A 109 13.63 7.05 2.57
N ILE A 110 14.71 6.56 1.98
CA ILE A 110 15.80 5.91 2.70
C ILE A 110 16.50 6.85 3.70
N ASP A 111 16.46 8.15 3.46
CA ASP A 111 17.01 9.18 4.36
C ASP A 111 16.17 9.39 5.63
N HIS A 112 14.98 8.78 5.70
CA HIS A 112 14.02 8.97 6.78
C HIS A 112 13.52 7.61 7.30
N VAL A 113 14.48 6.80 7.76
CA VAL A 113 14.24 5.46 8.29
C VAL A 113 14.14 5.47 9.81
N SER A 114 13.15 4.77 10.36
CA SER A 114 13.11 4.39 11.77
C SER A 114 13.12 2.87 11.93
N PHE A 115 13.69 2.41 13.03
CA PHE A 115 13.74 1.01 13.40
C PHE A 115 12.89 0.78 14.65
N TYR A 116 11.99 -0.20 14.60
CA TYR A 116 11.15 -0.55 15.75
C TYR A 116 10.80 -2.03 15.72
N GLN A 117 11.00 -2.72 16.84
CA GLN A 117 10.72 -4.17 17.00
C GLN A 117 11.32 -5.03 15.88
N GLY A 118 12.58 -4.76 15.51
CA GLY A 118 13.29 -5.50 14.45
C GLY A 118 12.78 -5.24 13.03
N ARG A 119 11.95 -4.21 12.83
CA ARG A 119 11.40 -3.83 11.52
C ARG A 119 11.86 -2.44 11.10
N VAL A 120 11.82 -2.23 9.79
CA VAL A 120 12.21 -0.98 9.10
C VAL A 120 10.96 -0.23 8.67
N PHE A 121 10.92 1.07 8.97
CA PHE A 121 9.85 1.99 8.60
C PHE A 121 10.45 3.18 7.85
N LEU A 122 9.83 3.58 6.73
CA LEU A 122 10.29 4.70 5.93
C LEU A 122 9.23 5.82 5.94
N PHE A 123 9.69 7.07 5.92
CA PHE A 123 8.82 8.25 5.94
C PHE A 123 9.18 9.23 4.83
N PRO A 124 8.23 10.06 4.36
CA PRO A 124 8.48 10.97 3.25
C PRO A 124 9.37 12.16 3.64
N ASN A 125 9.42 12.51 4.93
CA ASN A 125 10.14 13.65 5.48
C ASN A 125 10.42 13.46 7.00
N PRO A 126 11.34 14.24 7.61
CA PRO A 126 11.69 14.08 9.02
C PRO A 126 10.55 14.43 10.00
N GLN A 127 9.59 15.28 9.60
CA GLN A 127 8.45 15.65 10.44
C GLN A 127 7.53 14.44 10.68
N ILE A 128 7.18 13.70 9.63
CA ILE A 128 6.37 12.49 9.73
C ILE A 128 7.13 11.38 10.46
N LYS A 129 8.44 11.25 10.22
CA LYS A 129 9.31 10.36 10.99
C LYS A 129 9.23 10.65 12.49
N SER A 130 9.30 11.92 12.89
CA SER A 130 9.19 12.32 14.30
C SER A 130 7.81 11.99 14.93
N ILE A 131 6.73 11.94 14.13
CA ILE A 131 5.42 11.47 14.61
C ILE A 131 5.50 9.97 14.95
N PHE A 132 6.09 9.16 14.08
CA PHE A 132 6.30 7.74 14.35
C PHE A 132 7.18 7.53 15.58
N ASP A 133 8.34 8.20 15.65
CA ASP A 133 9.32 8.01 16.72
C ASP A 133 8.75 8.32 18.12
N ARG A 134 7.79 9.24 18.22
CA ARG A 134 7.11 9.58 19.49
C ARG A 134 6.11 8.53 19.95
N SER A 135 5.56 7.72 19.06
CA SER A 135 4.51 6.74 19.38
C SER A 135 4.47 5.57 18.39
N PRO A 136 5.58 4.82 18.23
CA PRO A 136 5.72 3.82 17.18
C PRO A 136 4.67 2.72 17.28
N GLN A 137 4.26 2.34 18.48
CA GLN A 137 3.22 1.35 18.75
C GLN A 137 1.86 1.69 18.12
N LYS A 138 1.56 2.98 17.85
CA LYS A 138 0.31 3.37 17.17
C LYS A 138 0.31 3.07 15.68
N TYR A 139 1.49 2.95 15.08
CA TYR A 139 1.68 2.89 13.63
C TYR A 139 2.39 1.62 13.17
N ALA A 140 3.04 0.89 14.07
CA ALA A 140 3.85 -0.28 13.73
C ALA A 140 3.03 -1.41 13.10
N ASP A 141 1.78 -1.60 13.52
CA ASP A 141 0.93 -2.72 13.10
C ASP A 141 -0.19 -2.31 12.13
N VAL A 142 -0.12 -1.13 11.53
CA VAL A 142 -1.12 -0.70 10.52
C VAL A 142 -1.12 -1.57 9.27
N ASP A 143 -0.03 -2.30 9.04
CA ASP A 143 0.11 -3.28 7.97
C ASP A 143 -0.27 -4.71 8.38
N LEU A 144 -0.67 -4.93 9.64
CA LEU A 144 -1.12 -6.23 10.13
C LEU A 144 -2.54 -6.49 9.64
N ALA A 145 -2.67 -7.36 8.65
CA ALA A 145 -3.96 -7.71 8.11
C ALA A 145 -4.78 -8.54 9.11
N CYS A 146 -6.09 -8.30 9.10
CA CYS A 146 -7.07 -9.09 9.87
C CYS A 146 -6.80 -9.11 11.38
N ASP A 147 -6.18 -8.05 11.92
CA ASP A 147 -5.81 -7.97 13.35
C ASP A 147 -4.96 -9.17 13.79
N GLY A 148 -4.11 -9.69 12.90
CA GLY A 148 -3.26 -10.86 13.14
C GLY A 148 -3.98 -12.21 13.05
N LYS A 149 -5.28 -12.23 12.71
CA LYS A 149 -6.05 -13.47 12.53
C LYS A 149 -5.80 -14.09 11.16
N CYS A 150 -5.85 -15.42 11.15
CA CYS A 150 -5.66 -16.25 9.97
C CYS A 150 -6.80 -16.09 8.96
N ILE A 151 -6.54 -15.35 7.86
CA ILE A 151 -7.53 -15.15 6.78
C ILE A 151 -7.95 -16.47 6.11
N VAL A 152 -7.03 -17.42 5.94
CA VAL A 152 -7.31 -18.74 5.36
C VAL A 152 -8.27 -19.53 6.25
N CYS A 153 -8.06 -19.50 7.57
CA CYS A 153 -8.90 -20.20 8.54
C CYS A 153 -10.32 -19.62 8.57
N LYS A 154 -10.44 -18.30 8.41
CA LYS A 154 -11.72 -17.63 8.30
C LYS A 154 -12.45 -17.98 7.00
N VAL A 155 -11.75 -17.91 5.88
CA VAL A 155 -12.32 -18.14 4.54
C VAL A 155 -12.70 -19.61 4.31
N ASP A 156 -11.80 -20.55 4.61
CA ASP A 156 -12.05 -21.96 4.31
C ASP A 156 -12.82 -22.68 5.44
N GLY A 157 -12.69 -22.22 6.69
CA GLY A 157 -13.22 -22.90 7.86
C GLY A 157 -14.20 -22.09 8.70
N GLY A 158 -14.45 -20.82 8.39
CA GLY A 158 -15.33 -19.93 9.15
C GLY A 158 -14.81 -19.51 10.53
N LYS A 159 -13.59 -19.92 10.91
CA LYS A 159 -13.05 -19.76 12.27
C LYS A 159 -12.11 -18.59 12.38
N ASP A 160 -12.24 -17.84 13.47
CA ASP A 160 -11.28 -16.82 13.86
C ASP A 160 -10.14 -17.46 14.67
N VAL A 161 -9.04 -17.76 13.98
CA VAL A 161 -7.86 -18.37 14.57
C VAL A 161 -6.73 -17.33 14.62
N PRO A 162 -6.10 -17.09 15.78
CA PRO A 162 -4.94 -16.19 15.84
C PRO A 162 -3.79 -16.77 15.03
N GLY A 163 -3.17 -15.92 14.21
CA GLY A 163 -1.91 -16.24 13.56
C GLY A 163 -0.73 -16.10 14.51
N LYS A 164 0.44 -16.53 14.07
CA LYS A 164 1.68 -16.36 14.83
C LYS A 164 2.72 -15.61 14.00
N PRO A 165 3.53 -14.72 14.62
CA PRO A 165 4.54 -13.93 13.89
C PRO A 165 5.54 -14.77 13.10
N GLU A 166 5.92 -15.97 13.58
CA GLU A 166 6.83 -16.87 12.88
C GLU A 166 6.26 -17.42 11.55
N PHE A 167 4.93 -17.37 11.38
CA PHE A 167 4.24 -17.77 10.15
C PHE A 167 3.59 -16.56 9.51
N THR A 168 4.42 -15.63 9.04
CA THR A 168 4.00 -14.40 8.36
C THR A 168 4.27 -14.48 6.85
N ALA A 169 3.27 -14.15 6.03
CA ALA A 169 3.45 -13.88 4.61
C ALA A 169 3.15 -12.41 4.30
N ILE A 170 3.86 -11.85 3.32
CA ILE A 170 3.62 -10.51 2.79
C ILE A 170 2.83 -10.62 1.49
N TYR A 171 1.80 -9.78 1.36
CA TYR A 171 1.08 -9.64 0.11
C TYR A 171 0.56 -8.21 -0.04
N LYS A 172 0.99 -7.52 -1.11
CA LYS A 172 0.67 -6.11 -1.39
C LYS A 172 1.07 -5.17 -0.25
N GLY A 173 2.20 -5.45 0.38
CA GLY A 173 2.76 -4.72 1.52
C GLY A 173 2.08 -4.97 2.86
N LEU A 174 1.05 -5.83 2.92
CA LEU A 174 0.39 -6.21 4.17
C LEU A 174 0.94 -7.53 4.71
N ARG A 175 1.03 -7.61 6.05
CA ARG A 175 1.45 -8.81 6.78
C ARG A 175 0.23 -9.66 7.13
N TYR A 176 0.24 -10.90 6.71
CA TYR A 176 -0.76 -11.92 7.07
C TYR A 176 -0.10 -12.97 7.96
N GLN A 177 -0.71 -13.25 9.11
CA GLN A 177 -0.21 -14.24 10.07
C GLN A 177 -1.06 -15.50 10.08
N PHE A 178 -0.42 -16.64 10.29
CA PHE A 178 -1.06 -17.96 10.23
C PHE A 178 -0.71 -18.81 11.45
N PRO A 179 -1.54 -19.80 11.82
CA PRO A 179 -1.27 -20.64 12.99
C PRO A 179 -0.14 -21.66 12.74
N SER A 180 0.18 -21.94 11.47
CA SER A 180 1.21 -22.89 11.06
C SER A 180 1.78 -22.59 9.66
N ALA A 181 2.96 -23.14 9.37
CA ALA A 181 3.61 -23.06 8.06
C ALA A 181 2.73 -23.62 6.92
N ALA A 182 2.02 -24.73 7.16
CA ALA A 182 1.15 -25.33 6.15
C ALA A 182 0.00 -24.39 5.73
N VAL A 183 -0.58 -23.66 6.68
CA VAL A 183 -1.65 -22.70 6.39
C VAL A 183 -1.09 -21.45 5.67
N MET A 184 0.11 -21.00 6.07
CA MET A 184 0.82 -19.92 5.38
C MET A 184 1.13 -20.28 3.92
N GLN A 185 1.62 -21.49 3.65
CA GLN A 185 1.89 -21.97 2.29
C GLN A 185 0.61 -22.03 1.45
N LYS A 186 -0.50 -22.43 2.05
CA LYS A 186 -1.82 -22.42 1.40
C LYS A 186 -2.24 -21.00 0.98
N PHE A 187 -1.95 -19.99 1.79
CA PHE A 187 -2.15 -18.58 1.41
C PHE A 187 -1.22 -18.19 0.27
N GLN A 188 0.09 -18.46 0.39
CA GLN A 188 1.11 -18.09 -0.59
C GLN A 188 0.85 -18.68 -1.98
N ALA A 189 0.24 -19.86 -2.07
CA ALA A 189 -0.11 -20.49 -3.34
C ALA A 189 -1.17 -19.70 -4.14
N ASN A 190 -2.10 -19.02 -3.47
CA ASN A 190 -3.08 -18.16 -4.12
C ASN A 190 -3.61 -17.08 -3.14
N PRO A 191 -2.84 -16.01 -2.88
CA PRO A 191 -3.23 -14.97 -1.92
C PRO A 191 -4.50 -14.24 -2.35
N ALA A 192 -4.65 -14.03 -3.66
CA ALA A 192 -5.77 -13.30 -4.25
C ALA A 192 -7.13 -13.94 -3.90
N LYS A 193 -7.22 -15.28 -3.87
CA LYS A 193 -8.44 -16.01 -3.44
C LYS A 193 -8.92 -15.52 -2.06
N TYR A 194 -8.02 -15.48 -1.09
CA TYR A 194 -8.36 -15.16 0.30
C TYR A 194 -8.64 -13.67 0.49
N VAL A 195 -7.86 -12.81 -0.17
CA VAL A 195 -7.99 -11.36 -0.02
C VAL A 195 -9.23 -10.82 -0.75
N ALA A 196 -9.57 -11.34 -1.94
CA ALA A 196 -10.75 -10.92 -2.69
C ALA A 196 -12.06 -11.27 -1.95
N GLN A 197 -12.11 -12.41 -1.25
CA GLN A 197 -13.29 -12.78 -0.46
C GLN A 197 -13.47 -11.92 0.80
N LYS A 198 -12.41 -11.27 1.29
CA LYS A 198 -12.55 -10.23 2.33
C LYS A 198 -13.20 -8.95 1.78
N SER A 199 -12.94 -8.61 0.53
CA SER A 199 -13.68 -7.54 -0.18
C SER A 199 -15.17 -7.90 -0.37
N GLY A 200 -15.52 -9.19 -0.39
CA GLY A 200 -16.89 -9.70 -0.38
C GLY A 200 -17.54 -9.79 1.01
N ALA A 201 -16.78 -10.01 2.07
CA ALA A 201 -17.27 -10.14 3.46
C ALA A 201 -17.27 -8.81 4.26
N GLN A 202 -16.75 -7.73 3.68
CA GLN A 202 -17.17 -6.34 3.94
C GLN A 202 -18.00 -5.80 2.77
N SER A 203 -18.81 -6.64 2.14
CA SER A 203 -19.85 -6.22 1.19
C SER A 203 -21.19 -6.86 1.55
N THR A 204 -21.50 -6.91 2.84
CA THR A 204 -22.88 -7.02 3.36
C THR A 204 -23.07 -6.07 4.54
N SER A 205 -22.61 -4.83 4.39
CA SER A 205 -23.32 -3.68 4.94
C SER A 205 -23.85 -2.94 3.72
N SER A 206 -25.05 -3.33 3.31
CA SER A 206 -25.98 -2.53 2.52
C SER A 206 -25.37 -1.26 1.92
N THR A 207 -25.04 -1.32 0.62
CA THR A 207 -25.19 -0.16 -0.26
C THR A 207 -26.67 0.22 -0.27
N THR A 208 -27.12 0.82 0.82
CA THR A 208 -28.14 1.85 0.74
C THR A 208 -27.32 3.11 0.71
N ALA A 209 -27.29 3.80 -0.44
CA ALA A 209 -26.87 5.19 -0.47
C ALA A 209 -27.54 5.87 0.75
N PRO A 210 -26.78 6.44 1.71
CA PRO A 210 -27.44 7.20 2.75
C PRO A 210 -28.15 8.33 1.99
N ALA A 211 -29.46 8.42 2.20
CA ALA A 211 -30.20 9.61 1.84
C ALA A 211 -29.35 10.80 2.26
N SER A 212 -29.12 11.72 1.33
CA SER A 212 -28.34 12.93 1.50
C SER A 212 -28.86 13.70 2.71
N GLN A 213 -28.34 13.40 3.90
CA GLN A 213 -28.81 14.05 5.11
C GLN A 213 -28.24 15.47 5.06
N LEU A 214 -29.15 16.43 4.94
CA LEU A 214 -28.84 17.84 5.11
C LEU A 214 -28.48 18.06 6.57
N VAL A 215 -27.26 18.49 6.81
CA VAL A 215 -26.71 18.75 8.13
C VAL A 215 -26.53 20.26 8.26
N SER A 216 -27.05 20.83 9.36
CA SER A 216 -26.83 22.22 9.76
C SER A 216 -26.04 22.22 11.06
N ILE A 217 -24.81 22.75 11.02
CA ILE A 217 -23.89 22.76 12.17
C ILE A 217 -23.40 24.16 12.44
N LYS A 218 -23.06 24.41 13.69
CA LYS A 218 -22.31 25.58 14.14
C LYS A 218 -21.02 25.12 14.81
N GLY A 219 -19.97 25.89 14.66
CA GLY A 219 -18.67 25.57 15.23
C GLY A 219 -17.61 26.61 14.90
N THR A 220 -16.36 26.28 15.21
CA THR A 220 -15.21 27.14 14.91
C THR A 220 -14.38 26.55 13.78
N THR A 221 -13.87 27.40 12.89
CA THR A 221 -12.98 26.98 11.81
C THR A 221 -11.67 26.42 12.36
N GLY A 222 -11.07 25.48 11.62
CA GLY A 222 -9.73 24.96 11.84
C GLY A 222 -9.13 24.43 10.55
N CYS A 223 -7.82 24.15 10.55
CA CYS A 223 -7.18 23.42 9.45
C CYS A 223 -7.43 21.92 9.59
N ALA A 224 -8.10 21.30 8.60
CA ALA A 224 -8.45 19.88 8.65
C ALA A 224 -7.21 18.98 8.78
N ALA A 225 -6.21 19.20 7.92
CA ALA A 225 -4.98 18.41 7.90
C ALA A 225 -4.06 18.73 9.08
N CYS A 226 -3.89 20.03 9.39
CA CYS A 226 -2.91 20.50 10.36
C CYS A 226 -3.31 20.17 11.81
N GLU A 227 -4.57 20.38 12.16
CA GLU A 227 -5.05 20.24 13.55
C GLU A 227 -5.63 18.86 13.81
N TYR A 228 -6.26 18.26 12.80
CA TYR A 228 -7.06 17.05 12.98
C TYR A 228 -6.53 15.85 12.19
N GLY A 229 -5.51 16.04 11.34
CA GLY A 229 -4.93 14.98 10.52
C GLY A 229 -5.90 14.39 9.49
N VAL A 230 -6.92 15.16 9.07
CA VAL A 230 -7.96 14.71 8.13
C VAL A 230 -7.97 15.59 6.88
N HIS A 231 -8.19 14.99 5.71
CA HIS A 231 -8.20 15.70 4.43
C HIS A 231 -9.58 15.67 3.77
N PRO A 232 -9.89 16.62 2.88
CA PRO A 232 -11.07 16.53 2.00
C PRO A 232 -11.02 15.24 1.15
N LYS A 233 -12.18 14.68 0.84
CA LYS A 233 -12.29 13.48 0.00
C LYS A 233 -12.17 13.81 -1.48
N GLN A 234 -12.65 14.97 -1.91
CA GLN A 234 -12.61 15.36 -3.32
C GLN A 234 -11.20 15.81 -3.74
N ASP A 235 -10.47 16.51 -2.87
CA ASP A 235 -9.07 16.88 -3.08
C ASP A 235 -8.20 16.66 -1.83
N PRO A 236 -7.60 15.45 -1.71
CA PRO A 236 -6.75 15.08 -0.59
C PRO A 236 -5.43 15.88 -0.49
N ASN A 237 -5.00 16.57 -1.55
CA ASN A 237 -3.74 17.32 -1.53
C ASN A 237 -3.87 18.68 -0.82
N THR A 238 -5.09 19.11 -0.55
CA THR A 238 -5.34 20.35 0.18
C THR A 238 -5.28 20.14 1.69
N LEU A 239 -4.98 21.22 2.41
CA LEU A 239 -4.99 21.22 3.87
C LEU A 239 -6.40 21.15 4.45
N GLY A 240 -7.43 21.50 3.65
CA GLY A 240 -8.83 21.42 4.03
C GLY A 240 -9.28 22.45 5.07
N LEU A 241 -10.56 22.85 4.98
CA LEU A 241 -11.25 23.59 6.02
C LEU A 241 -11.99 22.59 6.91
N ALA A 242 -11.75 22.67 8.22
CA ALA A 242 -12.54 21.95 9.21
C ALA A 242 -13.42 22.93 10.00
N VAL A 243 -14.56 22.45 10.48
CA VAL A 243 -15.40 23.13 11.47
C VAL A 243 -15.57 22.19 12.65
N LYS A 244 -15.04 22.58 13.82
CA LYS A 244 -15.22 21.85 15.06
C LYS A 244 -16.52 22.29 15.71
N SER A 245 -17.48 21.37 15.82
CA SER A 245 -18.75 21.65 16.50
C SER A 245 -18.65 21.47 18.00
N ASP A 246 -19.60 22.05 18.73
CA ASP A 246 -19.66 22.02 20.19
C ASP A 246 -19.82 20.59 20.74
N ASP A 247 -20.41 19.68 19.93
CA ASP A 247 -20.55 18.25 20.25
C ASP A 247 -19.24 17.45 20.07
N GLY A 248 -18.14 18.12 19.71
CA GLY A 248 -16.82 17.53 19.54
C GLY A 248 -16.58 16.85 18.19
N LYS A 249 -17.55 16.88 17.26
CA LYS A 249 -17.34 16.42 15.87
C LYS A 249 -16.56 17.43 15.05
N ILE A 250 -15.85 16.91 14.06
CA ILE A 250 -15.04 17.68 13.12
C ILE A 250 -15.63 17.52 11.71
N TYR A 251 -16.13 18.62 11.16
CA TYR A 251 -16.74 18.66 9.84
C TYR A 251 -15.72 19.16 8.82
N VAL A 252 -15.31 18.31 7.88
CA VAL A 252 -14.43 18.67 6.76
C VAL A 252 -15.28 19.21 5.63
N ILE A 253 -15.01 20.44 5.23
CA ILE A 253 -15.79 21.15 4.22
C ILE A 253 -15.12 20.97 2.85
N GLU A 254 -15.75 20.19 1.98
CA GLU A 254 -15.26 19.94 0.63
C GLU A 254 -15.22 21.21 -0.21
N GLY A 255 -14.20 21.34 -1.07
CA GLY A 255 -14.08 22.47 -2.00
C GLY A 255 -14.00 23.86 -1.36
N ALA A 256 -13.75 23.95 -0.05
CA ALA A 256 -13.73 25.24 0.65
C ALA A 256 -12.61 26.19 0.18
N HIS A 257 -11.51 25.65 -0.34
CA HIS A 257 -10.41 26.44 -0.87
C HIS A 257 -10.78 27.22 -2.14
N ASP A 258 -11.65 26.64 -2.97
CA ASP A 258 -12.15 27.25 -4.21
C ASP A 258 -13.40 28.10 -3.95
N SER A 259 -14.36 27.56 -3.20
CA SER A 259 -15.65 28.22 -2.97
C SER A 259 -15.58 29.39 -1.98
N HIS A 260 -14.67 29.32 -0.99
CA HIS A 260 -14.57 30.30 0.09
C HIS A 260 -13.09 30.62 0.41
N PRO A 261 -12.32 31.16 -0.55
CA PRO A 261 -10.87 31.32 -0.43
C PRO A 261 -10.45 32.20 0.76
N GLU A 262 -11.22 33.25 1.08
CA GLU A 262 -10.92 34.13 2.20
C GLU A 262 -11.14 33.44 3.56
N LEU A 263 -12.24 32.71 3.71
CA LEU A 263 -12.48 31.89 4.90
C LEU A 263 -11.42 30.79 5.04
N TYR A 264 -11.06 30.16 3.91
CA TYR A 264 -10.03 29.13 3.87
C TYR A 264 -8.66 29.67 4.33
N LYS A 265 -8.26 30.87 3.90
CA LYS A 265 -7.02 31.51 4.40
C LYS A 265 -7.06 31.74 5.91
N LYS A 266 -8.21 32.18 6.43
CA LYS A 266 -8.43 32.47 7.85
C LYS A 266 -8.80 31.26 8.70
N ARG A 267 -8.74 30.04 8.16
CA ARG A 267 -9.17 28.82 8.85
C ARG A 267 -8.51 28.59 10.22
N PHE A 268 -7.31 29.15 10.43
CA PHE A 268 -6.55 29.06 11.68
C PHE A 268 -7.01 30.05 12.77
N GLU A 269 -7.89 30.99 12.46
CA GLU A 269 -8.31 32.07 13.36
C GLU A 269 -9.47 31.66 14.29
N SER A 270 -9.90 30.39 14.26
CA SER A 270 -11.02 29.88 15.07
C SER A 270 -12.32 30.68 14.91
N LEU A 271 -12.62 31.12 13.68
CA LEU A 271 -13.81 31.91 13.38
C LEU A 271 -15.06 31.08 13.61
N LYS A 272 -16.07 31.66 14.27
CA LYS A 272 -17.37 31.01 14.40
C LYS A 272 -18.08 31.01 13.06
N VAL A 273 -18.54 29.84 12.64
CA VAL A 273 -19.26 29.64 11.38
C VAL A 273 -20.46 28.71 11.55
N GLY A 274 -21.51 28.99 10.79
CA GLY A 274 -22.61 28.08 10.53
C GLY A 274 -22.41 27.44 9.15
N VAL A 275 -22.54 26.13 9.06
CA VAL A 275 -22.46 25.41 7.78
C VAL A 275 -23.74 24.62 7.58
N LYS A 276 -24.34 24.76 6.40
CA LYS A 276 -25.37 23.85 5.90
C LYS A 276 -24.77 23.08 4.73
N GLY A 277 -24.88 21.77 4.77
CA GLY A 277 -24.29 20.94 3.72
C GLY A 277 -24.86 19.54 3.70
N LYS A 278 -24.65 18.87 2.57
CA LYS A 278 -24.98 17.47 2.42
C LYS A 278 -23.85 16.64 3.02
N GLN A 279 -24.16 15.76 3.96
CA GLN A 279 -23.20 14.80 4.45
C GLN A 279 -22.90 13.77 3.35
N ILE A 280 -21.63 13.67 2.96
CA ILE A 280 -21.16 12.74 1.92
C ILE A 280 -20.39 11.55 2.51
N ALA A 281 -19.83 11.71 3.71
CA ALA A 281 -19.16 10.62 4.43
C ALA A 281 -19.08 10.90 5.93
N GLN A 282 -18.89 9.85 6.73
CA GLN A 282 -18.59 9.95 8.15
C GLN A 282 -17.66 8.81 8.57
N LYS A 283 -16.68 9.14 9.42
CA LYS A 283 -15.74 8.17 10.01
C LYS A 283 -15.38 8.62 11.42
N GLY A 284 -15.89 7.90 12.42
CA GLY A 284 -15.73 8.28 13.82
C GLY A 284 -16.28 9.69 14.08
N LYS A 285 -15.45 10.58 14.62
CA LYS A 285 -15.80 11.99 14.87
C LYS A 285 -15.73 12.89 13.63
N PHE A 286 -15.24 12.38 12.50
CA PHE A 286 -15.08 13.14 11.26
C PHE A 286 -16.30 12.99 10.37
N VAL A 287 -16.78 14.11 9.84
CA VAL A 287 -17.92 14.16 8.91
C VAL A 287 -17.50 15.01 7.71
N TRP A 288 -17.71 14.54 6.49
CA TRP A 288 -17.43 15.32 5.29
C TRP A 288 -18.72 15.89 4.76
N LEU A 289 -18.72 17.21 4.56
CA LEU A 289 -19.85 17.96 4.04
C LEU A 289 -19.50 18.55 2.69
N GLU A 290 -20.38 18.34 1.72
CA GLU A 290 -20.48 19.17 0.54
C GLU A 290 -21.27 20.44 0.94
N PRO A 291 -20.63 21.62 0.99
CA PRO A 291 -21.27 22.82 1.52
C PRO A 291 -22.34 23.36 0.56
N GLN A 292 -23.52 23.68 1.11
CA GLN A 292 -24.55 24.46 0.44
C GLN A 292 -24.50 25.93 0.86
N SER A 293 -24.24 26.19 2.14
CA SER A 293 -23.97 27.53 2.64
C SER A 293 -22.97 27.51 3.79
N ILE A 294 -22.14 28.55 3.86
CA ILE A 294 -21.21 28.81 4.95
C ILE A 294 -21.37 30.27 5.36
N GLU A 295 -21.74 30.51 6.61
CA GLU A 295 -21.99 31.85 7.14
C GLU A 295 -21.11 32.09 8.36
N GLN A 296 -20.36 33.19 8.38
CA GLN A 296 -19.65 33.60 9.59
C GLN A 296 -20.67 34.17 10.59
N ILE A 297 -20.63 33.67 11.81
CA ILE A 297 -21.52 34.07 12.91
C ILE A 297 -20.70 34.87 13.93
N GLN A 298 -21.31 35.93 14.49
CA GLN A 298 -20.72 36.73 15.56
C GLN A 298 -20.82 36.01 16.91
#